data_AF-A0A067SLR9-F1
#
_entry.id   AF-A0A067SLR9-F1
#
_cell.length_a   1.000
_cell.length_b   1.000
_cell.length_c   1.000
_cell.angle_alpha   90.00
_cell.angle_beta   90.00
_cell.angle_gamma   90.00
#
_symmetry.space_group_name_H-M   'P 1'
#
loop_
_entity.id
_entity.type
_entity.pdbx_description
1 polymer ?
#
loop_
_entity_poly.entity_id
_entity_poly.type
_entity_poly.pdbx_seq_one_letter_code
_entity_poly.pdbx_strand_id
1 'polypeptide(L)'
;MVALTHSSFVPLVAQPGKEDAVTEFLVGGHGLVLSEPLTLQWYAVKYHDTTPAQFAIFDTFPSEEGRNAHFTGPIPAALMENAPKLLIGAPKMEEIMADVISHHVTKAGEGQKAGVTTGLRVFFTAKPGKKEAVRAFLAGAVPIIEKESDTVAWYSIHWPGTDNFGAVALFKTEEAREAHLKDHAATALIGSADENLTAQPDVVRFDVLAAKAQAGIIKDTLSKRGILKAMSNTRRKTIFSLSHSMTAKASKQPPHVYHPQFNSPDADIILVSSEETGYRVPHFTLRNTCGYFRGLLAGHNSSLVHPEADRQEVIDVDEKDKVLTKVLSMICGLHTENWESIDEADDALLLAQKWDAPGPLSIIRGAITAPIFLAEPLRLYAIATRLGWDEEAKLASTHTLTLDLYEEVNGPALERISTGRLMTVFRLHRERRDLFKSLIDSDDLFEAGNSGRYVCPGCGEQMSNHTWRELKARMFMEMDRRPLGDTLCSLEMEEWAEATACWEAKCQKADCGRLNYNKLSTLRDIKSCLDRLPSHV
;
A
#
# COMPACT_ATOMS: atom_id res chain seq x y z
N MET A 1 11.37 12.46 -0.74
CA MET A 1 10.27 13.18 -0.08
C MET A 1 9.31 12.13 0.42
N VAL A 2 9.02 12.10 1.71
CA VAL A 2 8.16 11.08 2.30
C VAL A 2 6.86 11.78 2.62
N ALA A 3 5.83 11.51 1.82
CA ALA A 3 4.51 12.06 2.04
C ALA A 3 3.90 11.37 3.27
N LEU A 4 3.41 12.14 4.23
CA LEU A 4 2.53 11.62 5.28
C LEU A 4 1.17 11.41 4.64
N THR A 5 0.77 10.15 4.51
CA THR A 5 -0.48 9.75 3.86
C THR A 5 -1.45 9.11 4.84
N HIS A 6 -0.93 8.47 5.88
CA HIS A 6 -1.70 7.73 6.86
C HIS A 6 -1.46 8.28 8.27
N SER A 7 -2.46 8.14 9.12
CA SER A 7 -2.41 8.50 10.53
C SER A 7 -3.25 7.57 11.39
N SER A 8 -3.10 7.73 12.69
CA SER A 8 -4.04 7.21 13.69
C SER A 8 -4.35 8.29 14.71
N PHE A 9 -5.59 8.26 15.20
CA PHE A 9 -6.04 9.06 16.32
C PHE A 9 -6.68 8.15 17.36
N VAL A 10 -5.98 7.91 18.46
CA VAL A 10 -6.39 6.95 19.49
C VAL A 10 -6.91 7.70 20.71
N PRO A 11 -8.24 7.80 20.91
CA PRO A 11 -8.80 8.42 22.10
C PRO A 11 -8.69 7.48 23.30
N LEU A 12 -8.35 8.04 24.46
CA LEU A 12 -8.12 7.29 25.70
C LEU A 12 -8.85 7.99 26.84
N VAL A 13 -9.77 7.29 27.50
CA VAL A 13 -10.50 7.82 28.65
C VAL A 13 -10.00 7.10 29.91
N ALA A 14 -9.44 7.83 30.87
CA ALA A 14 -8.91 7.21 32.08
C ALA A 14 -10.04 6.69 32.97
N GLN A 15 -9.82 5.54 33.62
CA GLN A 15 -10.64 5.12 34.74
C GLN A 15 -10.51 6.12 35.90
N PRO A 16 -11.54 6.28 36.75
CA PRO A 16 -11.47 7.16 37.90
C PRO A 16 -10.25 6.88 38.78
N GLY A 17 -9.42 7.90 39.04
CA GLY A 17 -8.22 7.77 39.88
C GLY A 17 -7.01 7.12 39.18
N LYS A 18 -7.07 6.92 37.85
CA LYS A 18 -5.96 6.38 37.03
C LYS A 18 -5.29 7.42 36.15
N GLU A 19 -5.59 8.69 36.34
CA GLU A 19 -5.13 9.79 35.49
C GLU A 19 -3.60 9.87 35.45
N ASP A 20 -2.95 9.82 36.62
CA ASP A 20 -1.48 9.86 36.70
C ASP A 20 -0.85 8.60 36.11
N ALA A 21 -1.46 7.43 36.33
CA ALA A 21 -0.99 6.16 35.76
C ALA A 21 -1.09 6.15 34.22
N VAL A 22 -2.13 6.76 33.64
CA VAL A 22 -2.25 6.94 32.19
C VAL A 22 -1.19 7.91 31.69
N THR A 23 -0.92 9.01 32.42
CA THR A 23 0.17 9.93 32.08
C THR A 23 1.53 9.22 32.08
N GLU A 24 1.85 8.46 33.13
CA GLU A 24 3.11 7.71 33.21
C GLU A 24 3.23 6.67 32.09
N PHE A 25 2.16 5.93 31.80
CA PHE A 25 2.10 4.98 30.70
C PHE A 25 2.42 5.64 29.35
N LEU A 26 1.76 6.76 29.05
CA LEU A 26 1.96 7.50 27.81
C LEU A 26 3.37 8.10 27.70
N VAL A 27 3.90 8.65 28.79
CA VAL A 27 5.27 9.16 28.86
C VAL A 27 6.29 8.04 28.62
N GLY A 28 6.04 6.83 29.13
CA GLY A 28 6.86 5.63 28.88
C GLY A 28 6.87 5.19 27.41
N GLY A 29 5.77 5.41 26.68
CA GLY A 29 5.65 5.10 25.25
C GLY A 29 6.68 5.82 24.37
N HIS A 30 7.17 6.99 24.80
CA HIS A 30 8.21 7.73 24.08
C HIS A 30 9.48 6.91 23.84
N GLY A 31 9.92 6.12 24.84
CA GLY A 31 11.12 5.30 24.68
C GLY A 31 10.97 4.23 23.59
N LEU A 32 9.76 3.68 23.45
CA LEU A 32 9.45 2.63 22.49
C LEU A 32 9.34 3.18 21.07
N VAL A 33 8.67 4.34 20.89
CA VAL A 33 8.41 4.87 19.54
C VAL A 33 9.68 5.33 18.84
N LEU A 34 10.73 5.67 19.60
CA LEU A 34 12.04 6.00 19.02
C LEU A 34 12.64 4.83 18.21
N SER A 35 12.26 3.58 18.52
CA SER A 35 12.68 2.39 17.79
C SER A 35 11.78 2.03 16.59
N GLU A 36 10.73 2.82 16.31
CA GLU A 36 9.81 2.58 15.21
C GLU A 36 10.16 3.48 14.00
N PRO A 37 10.90 3.01 12.99
CA PRO A 37 11.44 3.87 11.93
C PRO A 37 10.37 4.43 10.98
N LEU A 38 9.18 3.82 10.93
CA LEU A 38 8.08 4.23 10.05
C LEU A 38 6.99 5.04 10.77
N THR A 39 7.07 5.19 12.10
CA THR A 39 6.24 6.11 12.88
C THR A 39 6.95 7.46 12.90
N LEU A 40 6.60 8.35 11.96
CA LEU A 40 7.37 9.57 11.69
C LEU A 40 7.06 10.69 12.68
N GLN A 41 5.81 10.78 13.08
CA GLN A 41 5.33 11.70 14.09
C GLN A 41 4.48 10.88 15.06
N TRP A 42 4.65 11.12 16.35
CA TRP A 42 3.92 10.45 17.43
C TRP A 42 3.78 11.43 18.57
N TYR A 43 2.55 11.62 19.05
CA TYR A 43 2.23 12.59 20.09
C TYR A 43 1.28 11.96 21.09
N ALA A 44 1.66 11.94 22.36
CA ALA A 44 0.77 11.62 23.46
C ALA A 44 0.35 12.89 24.19
N VAL A 45 -0.96 13.08 24.38
CA VAL A 45 -1.54 14.34 24.85
C VAL A 45 -2.57 14.12 25.95
N LYS A 46 -2.77 15.12 26.81
CA LYS A 46 -3.81 15.18 27.84
C LYS A 46 -4.74 16.35 27.60
N TYR A 47 -6.04 16.11 27.53
CA TYR A 47 -7.03 17.16 27.27
C TYR A 47 -7.28 18.00 28.52
N HIS A 48 -7.49 19.30 28.30
CA HIS A 48 -7.93 20.23 29.33
C HIS A 48 -9.41 20.01 29.64
N ASP A 49 -9.80 20.26 30.90
CA ASP A 49 -11.20 20.38 31.33
C ASP A 49 -12.11 19.19 30.99
N THR A 50 -11.59 17.96 31.03
CA THR A 50 -12.36 16.73 30.80
C THR A 50 -12.60 15.96 32.10
N THR A 51 -13.80 15.39 32.25
CA THR A 51 -14.14 14.49 33.36
C THR A 51 -15.05 13.36 32.85
N PRO A 52 -14.62 12.08 32.88
CA PRO A 52 -13.30 11.59 33.29
C PRO A 52 -12.15 12.18 32.45
N ALA A 53 -10.92 12.15 32.96
CA ALA A 53 -9.78 12.72 32.25
C ALA A 53 -9.55 11.99 30.92
N GLN A 54 -9.41 12.76 29.84
CA GLN A 54 -9.20 12.24 28.50
C GLN A 54 -7.79 12.54 28.00
N PHE A 55 -7.29 11.60 27.21
CA PHE A 55 -5.99 11.60 26.59
C PHE A 55 -6.14 11.17 25.14
N ALA A 56 -5.11 11.40 24.33
CA ALA A 56 -5.04 10.82 23.01
C ALA A 56 -3.61 10.50 22.60
N ILE A 57 -3.49 9.58 21.66
CA ILE A 57 -2.27 9.37 20.88
C ILE A 57 -2.59 9.77 19.43
N PHE A 58 -1.72 10.57 18.81
CA PHE A 58 -1.79 10.92 17.40
C PHE A 58 -0.49 10.60 16.70
N ASP A 59 -0.56 9.82 15.62
CA ASP A 59 0.59 9.28 14.93
C ASP A 59 0.46 9.45 13.42
N THR A 60 1.58 9.56 12.72
CA THR A 60 1.59 9.63 11.25
C THR A 60 2.63 8.72 10.63
N PHE A 61 2.27 8.21 9.45
CA PHE A 61 3.01 7.17 8.75
C PHE A 61 3.18 7.55 7.27
N PRO A 62 4.29 7.10 6.65
CA PRO A 62 4.53 7.33 5.24
C PRO A 62 3.66 6.45 4.34
N SER A 63 3.15 5.35 4.89
CA SER A 63 2.39 4.34 4.18
C SER A 63 1.58 3.48 5.16
N GLU A 64 0.66 2.70 4.61
CA GLU A 64 -0.11 1.74 5.37
C GLU A 64 0.78 0.64 5.98
N GLU A 65 1.86 0.23 5.33
CA GLU A 65 2.83 -0.71 5.93
C GLU A 65 3.47 -0.13 7.19
N GLY A 66 3.79 1.17 7.19
CA GLY A 66 4.29 1.87 8.37
C GLY A 66 3.27 1.90 9.51
N ARG A 67 2.01 2.18 9.19
CA ARG A 67 0.89 2.14 10.13
C ARG A 67 0.71 0.73 10.71
N ASN A 68 0.73 -0.30 9.87
CA ASN A 68 0.58 -1.69 10.30
C ASN A 68 1.75 -2.18 11.16
N ALA A 69 2.98 -1.77 10.83
CA ALA A 69 4.16 -2.05 11.66
C ALA A 69 4.04 -1.43 13.06
N HIS A 70 3.47 -0.22 13.16
CA HIS A 70 3.16 0.39 14.46
C HIS A 70 2.09 -0.39 15.22
N PHE A 71 0.97 -0.76 14.58
CA PHE A 71 -0.14 -1.48 15.21
C PHE A 71 0.18 -2.93 15.63
N THR A 72 1.21 -3.53 15.05
CA THR A 72 1.77 -4.83 15.45
C THR A 72 2.96 -4.70 16.41
N GLY A 73 3.32 -3.46 16.76
CA GLY A 73 4.48 -3.12 17.57
C GLY A 73 4.22 -3.13 19.09
N PRO A 74 5.25 -2.77 19.87
CA PRO A 74 5.21 -2.85 21.33
C PRO A 74 4.28 -1.83 21.97
N ILE A 75 4.03 -0.66 21.35
CA ILE A 75 3.17 0.38 21.94
C ILE A 75 1.71 -0.08 21.96
N PRO A 76 1.10 -0.52 20.83
CA PRO A 76 -0.30 -0.97 20.86
C PRO A 76 -0.47 -2.27 21.65
N ALA A 77 0.52 -3.17 21.64
CA ALA A 77 0.53 -4.35 22.51
C ALA A 77 0.46 -3.97 24.00
N ALA A 78 1.33 -3.06 24.44
CA ALA A 78 1.32 -2.55 25.81
C ALA A 78 0.02 -1.82 26.15
N LEU A 79 -0.55 -1.07 25.20
CA LEU A 79 -1.83 -0.38 25.37
C LEU A 79 -2.96 -1.37 25.58
N MET A 80 -3.08 -2.41 24.75
CA MET A 80 -4.13 -3.43 24.88
C MET A 80 -4.00 -4.23 26.18
N GLU A 81 -2.78 -4.55 26.59
CA GLU A 81 -2.52 -5.25 27.86
C GLU A 81 -2.95 -4.41 29.08
N ASN A 82 -2.71 -3.10 29.05
CA ASN A 82 -2.98 -2.21 30.18
C ASN A 82 -4.37 -1.54 30.13
N ALA A 83 -5.03 -1.52 28.97
CA ALA A 83 -6.33 -0.87 28.77
C ALA A 83 -7.39 -1.29 29.82
N PRO A 84 -7.58 -2.58 30.15
CA PRO A 84 -8.57 -2.98 31.15
C PRO A 84 -8.31 -2.42 32.56
N LYS A 85 -7.07 -2.04 32.87
CA LYS A 85 -6.66 -1.51 34.19
C LYS A 85 -6.67 0.01 34.26
N LEU A 86 -6.46 0.67 33.10
CA LEU A 86 -6.21 2.10 33.03
C LEU A 86 -7.37 2.88 32.39
N LEU A 87 -8.13 2.25 31.48
CA LEU A 87 -9.06 2.96 30.58
C LEU A 87 -10.51 2.52 30.75
N ILE A 88 -11.42 3.45 30.48
CA ILE A 88 -12.85 3.18 30.31
C ILE A 88 -13.05 2.69 28.87
N GLY A 89 -12.94 1.37 28.69
CA GLY A 89 -12.99 0.73 27.38
C GLY A 89 -11.64 0.79 26.65
N ALA A 90 -11.39 -0.22 25.82
CA ALA A 90 -10.23 -0.24 24.93
C ALA A 90 -10.57 0.51 23.63
N PRO A 91 -9.60 1.23 23.03
CA PRO A 91 -9.75 1.79 21.69
C PRO A 91 -10.06 0.69 20.67
N LYS A 92 -10.98 0.99 19.75
CA LYS A 92 -11.34 0.08 18.66
C LYS A 92 -10.64 0.46 17.38
N MET A 93 -10.11 -0.53 16.67
CA MET A 93 -9.24 -0.31 15.52
C MET A 93 -9.95 0.44 14.38
N GLU A 94 -11.22 0.12 14.13
CA GLU A 94 -12.04 0.72 13.08
C GLU A 94 -12.39 2.21 13.34
N GLU A 95 -12.27 2.69 14.58
CA GLU A 95 -12.60 4.07 14.96
C GLU A 95 -11.37 5.01 14.98
N ILE A 96 -10.16 4.44 14.99
CA ILE A 96 -8.91 5.19 15.21
C ILE A 96 -8.10 5.45 13.94
N MET A 97 -8.42 4.79 12.81
CA MET A 97 -7.67 4.94 11.56
C MET A 97 -8.11 6.19 10.80
N ALA A 98 -7.17 7.06 10.47
CA ALA A 98 -7.42 8.26 9.68
C ALA A 98 -6.35 8.47 8.60
N ASP A 99 -6.67 9.21 7.56
CA ASP A 99 -5.75 9.57 6.50
C ASP A 99 -5.35 11.04 6.61
N VAL A 100 -4.07 11.34 6.33
CA VAL A 100 -3.58 12.72 6.33
C VAL A 100 -3.95 13.36 4.99
N ILE A 101 -4.67 14.49 5.04
CA ILE A 101 -5.02 15.27 3.84
C ILE A 101 -3.88 16.23 3.51
N SER A 102 -3.43 16.97 4.50
CA SER A 102 -2.36 17.96 4.38
C SER A 102 -1.68 18.16 5.73
N HIS A 103 -0.44 18.63 5.71
CA HIS A 103 0.33 18.87 6.92
C HIS A 103 1.35 19.99 6.73
N HIS A 104 1.74 20.60 7.84
CA HIS A 104 2.86 21.51 7.95
C HIS A 104 3.66 21.14 9.19
N VAL A 105 4.95 20.83 9.06
CA VAL A 105 5.80 20.48 10.20
C VAL A 105 7.10 21.27 10.07
N THR A 106 7.43 22.03 11.10
CA THR A 106 8.70 22.74 11.22
C THR A 106 9.73 21.85 11.90
N LYS A 107 10.99 22.31 11.99
CA LYS A 107 12.07 21.51 12.60
C LYS A 107 11.70 21.16 14.05
N ALA A 108 11.61 19.87 14.34
CA ALA A 108 11.41 19.34 15.68
C ALA A 108 12.49 19.83 16.65
N GLY A 109 12.07 20.15 17.87
CA GLY A 109 12.97 20.43 18.99
C GLY A 109 13.55 19.15 19.60
N GLU A 110 14.38 19.31 20.63
CA GLU A 110 14.98 18.20 21.38
C GLU A 110 14.14 17.85 22.62
N GLY A 111 14.44 16.68 23.21
CA GLY A 111 13.83 16.20 24.45
C GLY A 111 12.54 15.40 24.27
N GLN A 112 11.97 14.92 25.38
CA GLN A 112 10.82 13.99 25.40
C GLN A 112 9.55 14.54 24.75
N LYS A 113 9.44 15.86 24.58
CA LYS A 113 8.30 16.52 23.93
C LYS A 113 8.65 17.14 22.59
N ALA A 114 9.85 16.89 22.03
CA ALA A 114 10.30 17.42 20.75
C ALA A 114 10.06 18.93 20.55
N GLY A 115 10.16 19.73 21.63
CA GLY A 115 9.94 21.18 21.62
C GLY A 115 8.49 21.66 21.50
N VAL A 116 7.48 20.78 21.59
CA VAL A 116 6.05 21.15 21.67
C VAL A 116 5.50 20.96 23.07
N THR A 117 4.68 21.88 23.56
CA THR A 117 4.18 21.85 24.95
C THR A 117 2.66 21.78 25.02
N THR A 118 1.97 22.40 24.07
CA THR A 118 0.52 22.57 24.04
C THR A 118 0.00 22.38 22.62
N GLY A 119 -1.30 22.13 22.49
CA GLY A 119 -1.92 22.00 21.18
C GLY A 119 -3.45 22.07 21.19
N LEU A 120 -3.99 21.85 19.99
CA LEU A 120 -5.42 21.85 19.69
C LEU A 120 -5.78 20.60 18.92
N ARG A 121 -6.91 20.00 19.30
CA ARG A 121 -7.63 19.02 18.51
C ARG A 121 -8.94 19.65 18.06
N VAL A 122 -9.19 19.66 16.76
CA VAL A 122 -10.37 20.26 16.14
C VAL A 122 -11.07 19.22 15.30
N PHE A 123 -12.25 18.71 15.71
CA PHE A 123 -13.02 17.75 14.93
C PHE A 123 -14.31 18.36 14.40
N PHE A 124 -14.73 17.92 13.22
CA PHE A 124 -15.94 18.41 12.57
C PHE A 124 -16.45 17.40 11.55
N THR A 125 -17.75 17.44 11.31
CA THR A 125 -18.41 16.55 10.34
C THR A 125 -18.99 17.38 9.21
N ALA A 126 -18.61 17.06 7.98
CA ALA A 126 -19.13 17.72 6.79
C ALA A 126 -20.63 17.47 6.62
N LYS A 127 -21.37 18.45 6.10
CA LYS A 127 -22.75 18.24 5.65
C LYS A 127 -22.80 17.26 4.47
N PRO A 128 -23.95 16.58 4.25
CA PRO A 128 -24.14 15.75 3.06
C PRO A 128 -23.77 16.50 1.77
N GLY A 129 -22.91 15.90 0.94
CA GLY A 129 -22.43 16.49 -0.31
C GLY A 129 -21.35 17.57 -0.18
N LYS A 130 -20.93 17.94 1.05
CA LYS A 130 -19.88 18.95 1.28
C LYS A 130 -18.48 18.37 1.56
N LYS A 131 -18.36 17.04 1.57
CA LYS A 131 -17.09 16.32 1.85
C LYS A 131 -15.90 16.81 1.03
N GLU A 132 -16.04 16.91 -0.29
CA GLU A 132 -14.95 17.36 -1.17
C GLU A 132 -14.60 18.84 -0.99
N ALA A 133 -15.60 19.68 -0.69
CA ALA A 133 -15.36 21.09 -0.39
C ALA A 133 -14.54 21.25 0.90
N VAL A 134 -14.87 20.48 1.94
CA VAL A 134 -14.12 20.46 3.20
C VAL A 134 -12.69 19.93 2.99
N ARG A 135 -12.54 18.84 2.22
CA ARG A 135 -11.21 18.28 1.88
C ARG A 135 -10.35 19.29 1.11
N ALA A 136 -10.91 19.98 0.12
CA ALA A 136 -10.23 21.00 -0.66
C ALA A 136 -9.83 22.21 0.21
N PHE A 137 -10.71 22.63 1.13
CA PHE A 137 -10.42 23.68 2.09
C PHE A 137 -9.21 23.32 2.97
N LEU A 138 -9.17 22.11 3.53
CA LEU A 138 -8.06 21.64 4.38
C LEU A 138 -6.75 21.50 3.61
N ALA A 139 -6.79 21.04 2.36
CA ALA A 139 -5.62 21.02 1.48
C ALA A 139 -5.10 22.44 1.20
N GLY A 140 -6.01 23.40 1.02
CA GLY A 140 -5.69 24.81 0.76
C GLY A 140 -5.22 25.62 1.97
N ALA A 141 -5.30 25.07 3.18
CA ALA A 141 -4.91 25.77 4.42
C ALA A 141 -3.39 25.84 4.63
N VAL A 142 -2.60 24.96 4.01
CA VAL A 142 -1.14 24.86 4.23
C VAL A 142 -0.41 26.20 4.05
N PRO A 143 -0.62 26.99 2.98
CA PRO A 143 0.09 28.27 2.81
C PRO A 143 -0.31 29.35 3.81
N ILE A 144 -1.41 29.17 4.53
CA ILE A 144 -1.82 30.04 5.64
C ILE A 144 -1.02 29.64 6.88
N ILE A 145 -1.04 28.35 7.22
CA ILE A 145 -0.31 27.80 8.36
C ILE A 145 1.20 28.03 8.24
N GLU A 146 1.77 27.93 7.05
CA GLU A 146 3.20 28.21 6.82
C GLU A 146 3.65 29.63 7.20
N LYS A 147 2.71 30.58 7.30
CA LYS A 147 2.99 31.96 7.74
C LYS A 147 2.97 32.10 9.27
N GLU A 148 2.44 31.10 9.97
CA GLU A 148 2.40 31.06 11.43
C GLU A 148 3.75 30.55 11.95
N SER A 149 4.66 31.47 12.28
CA SER A 149 6.03 31.11 12.69
C SER A 149 6.12 30.24 13.94
N ASP A 150 5.07 30.23 14.76
CA ASP A 150 5.05 29.54 16.05
C ASP A 150 4.25 28.22 16.02
N THR A 151 3.63 27.88 14.88
CA THR A 151 2.97 26.58 14.67
C THR A 151 4.04 25.55 14.33
N VAL A 152 4.35 24.68 15.29
CA VAL A 152 5.43 23.71 15.13
C VAL A 152 5.02 22.58 14.22
N ALA A 153 3.81 22.06 14.42
CA ALA A 153 3.25 21.01 13.59
C ALA A 153 1.74 21.19 13.46
N TRP A 154 1.22 20.94 12.27
CA TRP A 154 -0.18 21.02 11.93
C TRP A 154 -0.51 19.89 10.96
N TYR A 155 -1.63 19.22 11.19
CA TYR A 155 -2.11 18.12 10.37
C TYR A 155 -3.62 18.30 10.17
N SER A 156 -4.09 18.01 8.97
CA SER A 156 -5.51 17.76 8.72
C SER A 156 -5.73 16.31 8.34
N ILE A 157 -6.80 15.74 8.85
CA ILE A 157 -7.11 14.31 8.73
C ILE A 157 -8.56 14.07 8.33
N HIS A 158 -8.80 12.91 7.72
CA HIS A 158 -10.14 12.41 7.37
C HIS A 158 -10.25 10.95 7.81
N TRP A 159 -11.38 10.57 8.42
CA TRP A 159 -11.66 9.16 8.71
C TRP A 159 -12.32 8.49 7.49
N PRO A 160 -11.66 7.50 6.86
CA PRO A 160 -12.20 6.82 5.69
C PRO A 160 -13.60 6.25 5.94
N GLY A 161 -14.46 6.26 4.91
CA GLY A 161 -15.84 5.80 5.02
C GLY A 161 -16.80 6.74 5.79
N THR A 162 -16.30 7.84 6.36
CA THR A 162 -17.13 8.81 7.09
C THR A 162 -17.12 10.20 6.44
N ASP A 163 -17.95 11.10 6.97
CA ASP A 163 -17.90 12.55 6.70
C ASP A 163 -17.16 13.31 7.82
N ASN A 164 -16.39 12.61 8.65
CA ASN A 164 -15.66 13.18 9.79
C ASN A 164 -14.25 13.60 9.40
N PHE A 165 -13.88 14.78 9.85
CA PHE A 165 -12.60 15.41 9.59
C PHE A 165 -12.01 15.94 10.90
N GLY A 166 -10.69 16.11 10.91
CA GLY A 166 -9.99 16.65 12.05
C GLY A 166 -8.82 17.52 11.65
N ALA A 167 -8.39 18.36 12.59
CA ALA A 167 -7.09 19.01 12.56
C ALA A 167 -6.41 18.88 13.93
N VAL A 168 -5.10 18.68 13.91
CA VAL A 168 -4.24 18.65 15.09
C VAL A 168 -3.15 19.69 14.92
N ALA A 169 -3.05 20.63 15.85
CA ALA A 169 -2.06 21.70 15.83
C ALA A 169 -1.23 21.71 17.12
N LEU A 170 0.08 21.85 17.01
CA LEU A 170 1.03 21.80 18.13
C LEU A 170 1.93 23.03 18.16
N PHE A 171 2.16 23.56 19.36
CA PHE A 171 2.83 24.83 19.59
C PHE A 171 3.89 24.72 20.69
N LYS A 172 4.83 25.67 20.69
CA LYS A 172 5.85 25.79 21.74
C LYS A 172 5.32 26.40 23.03
N THR A 173 4.34 27.30 22.92
CA THR A 173 3.81 28.07 24.06
C THR A 173 2.30 28.28 23.95
N GLU A 174 1.70 28.68 25.06
CA GLU A 174 0.27 29.01 25.14
C GLU A 174 -0.10 30.22 24.29
N GLU A 175 0.79 31.22 24.24
CA GLU A 175 0.59 32.43 23.45
C GLU A 175 0.50 32.10 21.95
N ALA A 176 1.30 31.15 21.47
CA ALA A 176 1.25 30.67 20.09
C ALA A 176 -0.07 29.94 19.78
N ARG A 177 -0.58 29.12 20.72
CA ARG A 177 -1.89 28.47 20.58
C ARG A 177 -3.02 29.50 20.46
N GLU A 178 -3.01 30.52 21.32
CA GLU A 178 -4.01 31.59 21.31
C GLU A 178 -3.90 32.50 20.09
N ALA A 179 -2.70 32.68 19.54
CA ALA A 179 -2.50 33.36 18.26
C ALA A 179 -3.11 32.56 17.10
N HIS A 180 -2.86 31.25 17.04
CA HIS A 180 -3.42 30.36 16.00
C HIS A 180 -4.96 30.34 16.00
N LEU A 181 -5.60 30.31 17.17
CA LEU A 181 -7.07 30.39 17.28
C LEU A 181 -7.67 31.69 16.73
N LYS A 182 -6.87 32.76 16.69
CA LYS A 182 -7.27 34.07 16.16
C LYS A 182 -6.84 34.26 14.69
N ASP A 183 -6.15 33.29 14.10
CA ASP A 183 -5.66 33.41 12.73
C ASP A 183 -6.77 33.13 11.69
N HIS A 184 -6.45 33.48 10.45
CA HIS A 184 -7.29 33.39 9.27
C HIS A 184 -7.76 31.96 8.99
N ALA A 185 -6.92 30.94 9.22
CA ALA A 185 -7.33 29.55 8.98
C ALA A 185 -8.45 29.09 9.94
N ALA A 186 -8.29 29.33 11.24
CA ALA A 186 -9.30 29.02 12.25
C ALA A 186 -10.58 29.84 12.03
N THR A 187 -10.43 31.14 11.76
CA THR A 187 -11.56 32.03 11.48
C THR A 187 -12.33 31.62 10.22
N ALA A 188 -11.62 31.21 9.16
CA ALA A 188 -12.26 30.75 7.92
C ALA A 188 -13.00 29.42 8.11
N LEU A 189 -12.44 28.47 8.88
CA LEU A 189 -13.13 27.22 9.18
C LEU A 189 -14.45 27.48 9.93
N ILE A 190 -14.39 28.28 11.00
CA ILE A 190 -15.55 28.68 11.80
C ILE A 190 -16.57 29.44 10.95
N GLY A 191 -16.12 30.40 10.14
CA GLY A 191 -16.99 31.19 9.26
C GLY A 191 -17.67 30.36 8.18
N SER A 192 -17.07 29.23 7.78
CA SER A 192 -17.62 28.30 6.80
C SER A 192 -18.54 27.23 7.42
N ALA A 193 -18.66 27.17 8.75
CA ALA A 193 -19.31 26.08 9.46
C ALA A 193 -20.79 25.92 9.08
N ASP A 194 -21.55 27.03 9.06
CA ASP A 194 -22.98 26.98 8.73
C ASP A 194 -23.24 26.51 7.29
N GLU A 195 -22.29 26.71 6.38
CA GLU A 195 -22.44 26.27 4.99
C GLU A 195 -22.01 24.80 4.82
N ASN A 196 -20.91 24.39 5.45
CA ASN A 196 -20.20 23.17 5.09
C ASN A 196 -20.21 22.08 6.17
N LEU A 197 -20.48 22.43 7.43
CA LEU A 197 -20.37 21.53 8.59
C LEU A 197 -21.73 21.31 9.26
N THR A 198 -21.95 20.10 9.77
CA THR A 198 -23.21 19.75 10.46
C THR A 198 -23.42 20.52 11.76
N ALA A 199 -22.33 20.95 12.39
CA ALA A 199 -22.30 21.80 13.56
C ALA A 199 -21.01 22.65 13.57
N GLN A 200 -20.87 23.53 14.56
CA GLN A 200 -19.61 24.21 14.82
C GLN A 200 -18.49 23.19 15.11
N PRO A 201 -17.24 23.46 14.66
CA PRO A 201 -16.11 22.59 14.97
C PRO A 201 -15.96 22.41 16.48
N ASP A 202 -15.79 21.16 16.89
CA ASP A 202 -15.45 20.81 18.26
C ASP A 202 -13.96 21.06 18.47
N VAL A 203 -13.61 22.00 19.35
CA VAL A 203 -12.24 22.45 19.61
C VAL A 203 -11.86 22.10 21.04
N VAL A 204 -10.82 21.29 21.20
CA VAL A 204 -10.30 20.86 22.51
C VAL A 204 -8.83 21.26 22.63
N ARG A 205 -8.50 21.84 23.78
CA ARG A 205 -7.15 22.19 24.19
C ARG A 205 -6.48 21.00 24.87
N PHE A 206 -5.17 20.84 24.67
CA PHE A 206 -4.41 19.79 25.32
C PHE A 206 -2.98 20.20 25.68
N ASP A 207 -2.41 19.49 26.65
CA ASP A 207 -0.97 19.48 26.92
C ASP A 207 -0.30 18.30 26.22
N VAL A 208 0.90 18.52 25.69
CA VAL A 208 1.74 17.44 25.17
C VAL A 208 2.47 16.77 26.34
N LEU A 209 2.29 15.47 26.50
CA LEU A 209 2.98 14.67 27.52
C LEU A 209 4.33 14.17 27.00
N ALA A 210 4.33 13.66 25.77
CA ALA A 210 5.53 13.21 25.08
C ALA A 210 5.32 13.26 23.56
N ALA A 211 6.42 13.39 22.81
CA ALA A 211 6.39 13.49 21.37
C ALA A 211 7.68 12.96 20.74
N LYS A 212 7.53 12.28 19.60
CA LYS A 212 8.57 12.06 18.62
C LYS A 212 8.17 12.84 17.38
N ALA A 213 9.03 13.76 16.96
CA ALA A 213 8.86 14.47 15.70
C ALA A 213 10.14 14.36 14.89
N GLN A 214 10.09 13.66 13.75
CA GLN A 214 11.24 13.55 12.86
C GLN A 214 11.25 14.70 11.85
N ALA A 215 12.37 15.43 11.78
CA ALA A 215 12.58 16.47 10.77
C ALA A 215 13.18 15.87 9.48
N GLY A 216 12.52 16.12 8.34
CA GLY A 216 12.91 15.66 7.00
C GLY A 216 11.90 14.63 6.47
N ILE A 217 11.02 14.97 5.53
CA ILE A 217 11.37 15.50 4.21
C ILE A 217 10.37 16.57 3.76
N ILE A 218 10.72 17.85 3.91
CA ILE A 218 9.77 18.95 3.71
C ILE A 218 10.39 20.01 2.78
N LYS A 219 9.91 20.01 1.54
CA LYS A 219 9.63 21.21 0.75
C LYS A 219 8.71 20.82 -0.42
N ASP A 220 7.49 21.33 -0.36
CA ASP A 220 6.70 21.82 -1.47
C ASP A 220 6.24 20.79 -2.53
N THR A 221 4.99 20.34 -2.39
CA THR A 221 4.16 20.03 -3.56
C THR A 221 2.88 20.86 -3.41
N LEU A 222 2.97 22.17 -3.69
CA LEU A 222 1.97 22.97 -4.43
C LEU A 222 2.20 24.47 -4.21
N SER A 223 3.38 25.01 -4.53
CA SER A 223 3.54 26.47 -4.69
C SER A 223 4.47 26.88 -5.84
N LYS A 224 3.82 27.38 -6.89
CA LYS A 224 4.32 28.36 -7.88
C LYS A 224 5.52 27.96 -8.75
N ARG A 225 5.22 27.30 -9.87
CA ARG A 225 5.71 27.67 -11.21
C ARG A 225 4.83 27.03 -12.30
N GLY A 226 4.04 27.84 -13.00
CA GLY A 226 3.41 27.42 -14.25
C GLY A 226 1.92 27.70 -14.48
N ILE A 227 1.28 28.66 -13.80
CA ILE A 227 -0.04 29.15 -14.21
C ILE A 227 0.12 30.59 -14.71
N LEU A 228 0.49 30.75 -15.99
CA LEU A 228 0.18 31.90 -16.85
C LEU A 228 0.94 31.76 -18.20
N LYS A 229 0.35 30.99 -19.12
CA LYS A 229 0.50 31.00 -20.60
C LYS A 229 0.46 29.58 -21.17
N ALA A 230 -0.74 29.07 -21.43
CA ALA A 230 -1.05 28.17 -22.55
C ALA A 230 -2.56 27.85 -22.56
N MET A 231 -3.40 28.87 -22.72
CA MET A 231 -4.69 28.67 -23.37
C MET A 231 -4.46 28.88 -24.86
N SER A 232 -4.16 27.81 -25.58
CA SER A 232 -4.31 27.68 -27.04
C SER A 232 -3.72 26.35 -27.50
N ASN A 233 -4.59 25.47 -27.98
CA ASN A 233 -4.34 24.36 -28.92
C ASN A 233 -3.07 23.52 -28.74
N THR A 234 -3.23 22.26 -28.32
CA THR A 234 -3.12 21.08 -29.22
C THR A 234 -3.28 19.78 -28.40
N ARG A 235 -4.13 18.88 -28.90
CA ARG A 235 -4.38 17.51 -28.41
C ARG A 235 -3.10 16.67 -28.32
N ARG A 236 -2.87 15.95 -27.22
CA ARG A 236 -2.67 14.47 -27.17
C ARG A 236 -2.35 13.92 -25.76
N LYS A 237 -3.27 13.06 -25.30
CA LYS A 237 -3.10 11.76 -24.62
C LYS A 237 -2.43 11.72 -23.23
N THR A 238 -3.26 12.03 -22.25
CA THR A 238 -3.58 11.27 -21.02
C THR A 238 -2.67 10.13 -20.55
N ILE A 239 -2.08 10.35 -19.38
CA ILE A 239 -1.86 9.37 -18.30
C ILE A 239 -2.94 9.69 -17.25
N PHE A 240 -3.90 8.78 -17.06
CA PHE A 240 -5.04 8.99 -16.15
C PHE A 240 -4.68 8.49 -14.73
N SER A 241 -4.67 9.42 -13.78
CA SER A 241 -5.05 9.17 -12.39
C SER A 241 -6.57 8.98 -12.38
N LEU A 242 -7.06 7.81 -12.02
CA LEU A 242 -8.49 7.52 -11.87
C LEU A 242 -9.01 8.15 -10.55
N SER A 243 -9.29 9.44 -10.59
CA SER A 243 -10.27 10.08 -9.72
C SER A 243 -11.51 10.38 -10.57
N HIS A 244 -12.30 9.34 -10.87
CA HIS A 244 -13.67 9.56 -11.36
C HIS A 244 -14.51 10.03 -10.17
N SER A 245 -14.99 11.26 -10.31
CA SER A 245 -16.00 11.91 -9.48
C SER A 245 -17.17 10.97 -9.19
N MET A 246 -17.50 10.76 -7.91
CA MET A 246 -18.75 10.11 -7.53
C MET A 246 -19.92 11.05 -7.79
N THR A 247 -20.57 10.89 -8.93
CA THR A 247 -21.99 11.21 -9.09
C THR A 247 -22.60 10.16 -9.99
N ALA A 248 -23.27 9.15 -9.43
CA ALA A 248 -24.33 8.48 -10.18
C ALA A 248 -25.33 9.59 -10.54
N LYS A 249 -25.40 9.95 -11.82
CA LYS A 249 -26.48 10.80 -12.30
C LYS A 249 -27.70 9.90 -12.39
N ALA A 250 -28.81 10.32 -11.81
CA ALA A 250 -30.08 9.74 -12.15
C ALA A 250 -30.40 10.14 -13.60
N SER A 251 -30.02 9.31 -14.59
CA SER A 251 -30.58 9.42 -15.94
C SER A 251 -32.05 9.03 -15.89
N LYS A 252 -32.89 9.84 -16.54
CA LYS A 252 -34.35 9.69 -16.55
C LYS A 252 -34.86 8.79 -17.67
N GLN A 253 -33.98 8.11 -18.43
CA GLN A 253 -34.39 7.29 -19.58
C GLN A 253 -33.85 5.86 -19.53
N PRO A 254 -34.70 4.84 -19.72
CA PRO A 254 -34.28 3.45 -19.76
C PRO A 254 -33.44 3.18 -21.03
N PRO A 255 -32.44 2.28 -20.96
CA PRO A 255 -31.57 1.96 -22.07
C PRO A 255 -32.34 1.24 -23.20
N HIS A 256 -31.87 1.42 -24.44
CA HIS A 256 -32.48 0.82 -25.63
C HIS A 256 -32.08 -0.65 -25.83
N VAL A 257 -30.94 -1.06 -25.27
CA VAL A 257 -30.39 -2.42 -25.37
C VAL A 257 -30.15 -2.95 -23.97
N TYR A 258 -30.54 -4.21 -23.71
CA TYR A 258 -30.29 -4.89 -22.46
C TYR A 258 -29.34 -6.06 -22.66
N HIS A 259 -28.45 -6.28 -21.69
CA HIS A 259 -27.53 -7.40 -21.72
C HIS A 259 -28.33 -8.72 -21.65
N PRO A 260 -28.07 -9.72 -22.52
CA PRO A 260 -28.91 -10.91 -22.64
C PRO A 260 -29.01 -11.73 -21.35
N GLN A 261 -27.93 -11.78 -20.56
CA GLN A 261 -27.89 -12.48 -19.27
C GLN A 261 -28.52 -11.69 -18.11
N PHE A 262 -28.68 -10.37 -18.25
CA PHE A 262 -29.21 -9.46 -17.22
C PHE A 262 -30.44 -8.73 -17.76
N ASN A 263 -31.44 -9.48 -18.21
CA ASN A 263 -32.68 -8.92 -18.77
C ASN A 263 -33.95 -9.57 -18.18
N SER A 264 -33.89 -10.05 -16.93
CA SER A 264 -35.08 -10.58 -16.26
C SER A 264 -36.10 -9.46 -16.01
N PRO A 265 -37.38 -9.63 -16.38
CA PRO A 265 -38.42 -8.65 -16.08
C PRO A 265 -38.71 -8.51 -14.57
N ASP A 266 -38.33 -9.51 -13.77
CA ASP A 266 -38.56 -9.54 -12.31
C ASP A 266 -37.54 -8.69 -11.53
N ALA A 267 -36.50 -8.20 -12.21
CA ALA A 267 -35.52 -7.31 -11.60
C ALA A 267 -36.01 -5.85 -11.62
N ASP A 268 -35.72 -5.15 -10.54
CA ASP A 268 -36.27 -3.84 -10.19
C ASP A 268 -35.24 -2.71 -10.25
N ILE A 269 -33.96 -3.03 -10.39
CA ILE A 269 -32.88 -2.08 -10.69
C ILE A 269 -32.38 -2.30 -12.12
N ILE A 270 -32.14 -1.21 -12.85
CA ILE A 270 -31.44 -1.19 -14.13
C ILE A 270 -30.14 -0.42 -13.95
N LEU A 271 -29.00 -1.11 -14.02
CA LEU A 271 -27.70 -0.45 -14.15
C LEU A 271 -27.43 -0.16 -15.63
N VAL A 272 -26.95 1.03 -15.97
CA VAL A 272 -26.61 1.41 -17.35
C VAL A 272 -25.11 1.62 -17.44
N SER A 273 -24.44 0.81 -18.28
CA SER A 273 -22.99 0.91 -18.47
C SER A 273 -22.58 2.19 -19.20
N SER A 274 -21.27 2.47 -19.23
CA SER A 274 -20.71 3.55 -20.06
C SER A 274 -20.94 3.36 -21.57
N GLU A 275 -21.35 2.16 -21.98
CA GLU A 275 -21.62 1.76 -23.36
C GLU A 275 -23.14 1.71 -23.65
N GLU A 276 -23.94 2.29 -22.76
CA GLU A 276 -25.41 2.43 -22.87
C GLU A 276 -26.19 1.10 -22.83
N THR A 277 -25.55 0.00 -22.42
CA THR A 277 -26.20 -1.29 -22.20
C THR A 277 -26.85 -1.35 -20.81
N GLY A 278 -28.11 -1.79 -20.77
CA GLY A 278 -28.86 -2.00 -19.53
C GLY A 278 -28.68 -3.37 -18.90
N TYR A 279 -28.54 -3.39 -17.58
CA TYR A 279 -28.42 -4.60 -16.76
C TYR A 279 -29.53 -4.60 -15.71
N ARG A 280 -30.51 -5.47 -15.91
CA ARG A 280 -31.57 -5.73 -14.94
C ARG A 280 -31.05 -6.63 -13.83
N VAL A 281 -30.95 -6.10 -12.62
CA VAL A 281 -30.42 -6.80 -11.45
C VAL A 281 -31.40 -6.65 -10.27
N PRO A 282 -31.69 -7.72 -9.51
CA PRO A 282 -32.52 -7.60 -8.32
C PRO A 282 -31.88 -6.71 -7.25
N HIS A 283 -32.62 -5.75 -6.70
CA HIS A 283 -32.17 -4.86 -5.61
C HIS A 283 -31.66 -5.67 -4.42
N PHE A 284 -32.33 -6.80 -4.11
CA PHE A 284 -32.00 -7.65 -2.98
C PHE A 284 -30.58 -8.20 -3.09
N THR A 285 -30.17 -8.62 -4.30
CA THR A 285 -28.82 -9.10 -4.57
C THR A 285 -27.81 -7.97 -4.34
N LEU A 286 -27.96 -6.84 -5.05
CA LEU A 286 -27.03 -5.71 -4.95
C LEU A 286 -26.89 -5.20 -3.51
N ARG A 287 -28.00 -5.03 -2.78
CA ARG A 287 -28.01 -4.54 -1.39
C ARG A 287 -27.29 -5.46 -0.42
N ASN A 288 -27.41 -6.77 -0.63
CA ASN A 288 -26.85 -7.76 0.30
C ASN A 288 -25.39 -8.08 -0.01
N THR A 289 -24.99 -8.08 -1.29
CA THR A 289 -23.64 -8.47 -1.73
C THR A 289 -22.67 -7.30 -1.87
N CYS A 290 -23.16 -6.06 -1.99
CA CYS A 290 -22.33 -4.88 -2.25
C CYS A 290 -22.60 -3.79 -1.22
N GLY A 291 -21.57 -3.34 -0.49
CA GLY A 291 -21.70 -2.28 0.51
C GLY A 291 -22.10 -0.92 -0.07
N TYR A 292 -21.62 -0.60 -1.28
CA TYR A 292 -22.00 0.63 -1.99
C TYR A 292 -23.52 0.70 -2.22
N PHE A 293 -24.10 -0.37 -2.76
CA PHE A 293 -25.54 -0.44 -3.02
C PHE A 293 -26.36 -0.61 -1.75
N ARG A 294 -25.79 -1.15 -0.67
CA ARG A 294 -26.45 -1.21 0.64
C ARG A 294 -26.81 0.17 1.16
N GLY A 295 -25.89 1.13 1.07
CA GLY A 295 -26.13 2.52 1.44
C GLY A 295 -27.07 3.23 0.46
N LEU A 296 -26.83 3.06 -0.84
CA LEU A 296 -27.61 3.70 -1.90
C LEU A 296 -29.10 3.29 -1.86
N LEU A 297 -29.37 2.02 -1.57
CA LEU A 297 -30.72 1.43 -1.59
C LEU A 297 -31.35 1.29 -0.19
N ALA A 298 -30.73 1.86 0.86
CA ALA A 298 -31.23 1.74 2.25
C ALA A 298 -32.64 2.34 2.45
N GLY A 299 -33.03 3.30 1.60
CA GLY A 299 -34.37 3.90 1.60
C GLY A 299 -35.43 3.08 0.84
N HIS A 300 -35.03 2.08 0.04
CA HIS A 300 -35.94 1.20 -0.68
C HIS A 300 -36.36 0.03 0.20
N ASN A 301 -37.22 0.34 1.17
CA ASN A 301 -38.08 -0.67 1.76
C ASN A 301 -39.03 -1.15 0.66
N SER A 302 -38.87 -2.39 0.22
CA SER A 302 -39.88 -3.11 -0.56
C SER A 302 -41.18 -3.09 0.25
N SER A 303 -42.01 -2.07 0.01
CA SER A 303 -43.40 -2.06 0.46
C SER A 303 -44.11 -3.13 -0.35
N LEU A 304 -44.26 -4.31 0.25
CA LEU A 304 -45.18 -5.37 -0.19
C LEU A 304 -46.66 -4.92 -0.13
N VAL A 305 -46.97 -3.62 -0.19
CA VAL A 305 -48.29 -3.04 0.11
C VAL A 305 -48.83 -2.09 -0.97
N HIS A 306 -48.05 -1.71 -2.00
CA HIS A 306 -48.60 -0.86 -3.08
C HIS A 306 -48.30 -1.40 -4.49
N PRO A 307 -49.34 -1.91 -5.20
CA PRO A 307 -49.26 -2.28 -6.61
C PRO A 307 -49.45 -1.04 -7.49
N GLU A 308 -48.63 -0.01 -7.30
CA GLU A 308 -48.52 1.10 -8.25
C GLU A 308 -47.28 0.89 -9.12
N ALA A 309 -47.57 0.42 -10.33
CA ALA A 309 -46.77 0.44 -11.55
C ALA A 309 -45.43 1.22 -11.52
N ASP A 310 -44.36 0.48 -11.83
CA ASP A 310 -43.52 0.80 -13.00
C ASP A 310 -42.46 1.91 -12.84
N ARG A 311 -41.71 1.90 -11.74
CA ARG A 311 -40.40 2.59 -11.69
C ARG A 311 -39.29 1.60 -11.39
N GLN A 312 -38.84 0.90 -12.43
CA GLN A 312 -37.49 0.32 -12.42
C GLN A 312 -36.51 1.48 -12.22
N GLU A 313 -35.71 1.41 -11.15
CA GLU A 313 -34.73 2.46 -10.85
C GLU A 313 -33.56 2.34 -11.82
N VAL A 314 -33.28 3.40 -12.56
CA VAL A 314 -32.17 3.45 -13.52
C VAL A 314 -30.97 4.15 -12.88
N ILE A 315 -29.82 3.46 -12.85
CA ILE A 315 -28.58 3.94 -12.24
C ILE A 315 -27.48 3.86 -13.30
N ASP A 316 -26.92 5.00 -13.70
CA ASP A 316 -25.77 5.04 -14.58
C ASP A 316 -24.49 4.65 -13.82
N VAL A 317 -23.65 3.82 -14.45
CA VAL A 317 -22.36 3.38 -13.94
C VAL A 317 -21.27 3.65 -14.99
N ASP A 318 -20.04 3.95 -14.55
CA ASP A 318 -18.96 4.36 -15.45
C ASP A 318 -18.24 3.17 -16.12
N GLU A 319 -18.62 1.95 -15.76
CA GLU A 319 -17.95 0.73 -16.17
C GLU A 319 -18.40 0.24 -17.53
N LYS A 320 -17.45 -0.30 -18.30
CA LYS A 320 -17.70 -0.97 -19.58
C LYS A 320 -18.39 -2.31 -19.40
N ASP A 321 -19.07 -2.77 -20.44
CA ASP A 321 -19.88 -3.99 -20.42
C ASP A 321 -19.10 -5.22 -19.98
N LYS A 322 -17.87 -5.38 -20.48
CA LYS A 322 -17.04 -6.56 -20.17
C LYS A 322 -16.76 -6.71 -18.67
N VAL A 323 -16.34 -5.61 -18.02
CA VAL A 323 -15.98 -5.59 -16.59
C VAL A 323 -17.25 -5.71 -15.73
N LEU A 324 -18.28 -4.95 -16.09
CA LEU A 324 -19.56 -4.94 -15.40
C LEU A 324 -20.23 -6.31 -15.43
N THR A 325 -20.26 -6.96 -16.60
CA THR A 325 -20.79 -8.32 -16.79
C THR A 325 -20.06 -9.33 -15.91
N LYS A 326 -18.72 -9.27 -15.83
CA LYS A 326 -17.95 -10.20 -15.02
C LYS A 326 -18.27 -10.05 -13.53
N VAL A 327 -18.24 -8.83 -13.01
CA VAL A 327 -18.50 -8.56 -11.59
C VAL A 327 -19.94 -8.86 -11.21
N LEU A 328 -20.92 -8.47 -12.03
CA LEU A 328 -22.32 -8.81 -11.81
C LEU A 328 -22.58 -10.31 -11.89
N SER A 329 -21.89 -11.04 -12.77
CA SER A 329 -22.02 -12.50 -12.83
C SER A 329 -21.54 -13.16 -11.54
N MET A 330 -20.42 -12.69 -10.98
CA MET A 330 -19.93 -13.15 -9.68
C MET A 330 -20.90 -12.81 -8.54
N ILE A 331 -21.45 -11.59 -8.53
CA ILE A 331 -22.44 -11.14 -7.55
C ILE A 331 -23.72 -11.98 -7.59
N CYS A 332 -24.21 -12.28 -8.78
CA CYS A 332 -25.46 -13.01 -8.99
C CYS A 332 -25.28 -14.54 -8.98
N GLY A 333 -24.06 -15.06 -8.75
CA GLY A 333 -23.78 -16.50 -8.78
C GLY A 333 -23.97 -17.13 -10.16
N LEU A 334 -23.77 -16.37 -11.22
CA LEU A 334 -23.89 -16.81 -12.61
C LEU A 334 -22.53 -17.27 -13.16
N HIS A 335 -22.56 -17.92 -14.33
CA HIS A 335 -21.35 -18.33 -15.03
C HIS A 335 -20.47 -17.11 -15.37
N THR A 336 -19.17 -17.25 -15.10
CA THR A 336 -18.13 -16.28 -15.47
C THR A 336 -17.24 -16.87 -16.55
N GLU A 337 -17.08 -16.15 -17.66
CA GLU A 337 -16.11 -16.51 -18.69
C GLU A 337 -14.66 -16.44 -18.15
N ASN A 338 -13.76 -17.19 -18.79
CA ASN A 338 -12.34 -17.18 -18.47
C ASN A 338 -11.73 -15.77 -18.56
N TRP A 339 -10.63 -15.56 -17.85
CA TRP A 339 -9.84 -14.34 -17.92
C TRP A 339 -8.99 -14.32 -19.19
N GLU A 340 -8.97 -13.19 -19.91
CA GLU A 340 -8.16 -13.03 -21.12
C GLU A 340 -6.83 -12.32 -20.85
N SER A 341 -6.78 -11.49 -19.81
CA SER A 341 -5.58 -10.74 -19.42
C SER A 341 -5.60 -10.37 -17.95
N ILE A 342 -4.44 -9.99 -17.41
CA ILE A 342 -4.36 -9.44 -16.07
C ILE A 342 -4.99 -8.04 -15.96
N ASP A 343 -5.05 -7.26 -17.05
CA ASP A 343 -5.76 -5.97 -17.10
C ASP A 343 -7.26 -6.16 -16.81
N GLU A 344 -7.88 -7.18 -17.42
CA GLU A 344 -9.29 -7.49 -17.19
C GLU A 344 -9.56 -7.88 -15.73
N ALA A 345 -8.66 -8.64 -15.12
CA ALA A 345 -8.75 -9.00 -13.70
C ALA A 345 -8.55 -7.77 -12.79
N ASP A 346 -7.60 -6.90 -13.11
CA ASP A 346 -7.32 -5.67 -12.33
C ASP A 346 -8.50 -4.69 -12.40
N ASP A 347 -9.10 -4.50 -13.58
CA ASP A 347 -10.31 -3.69 -13.76
C ASP A 347 -11.49 -4.25 -12.95
N ALA A 348 -11.68 -5.58 -12.94
CA ALA A 348 -12.72 -6.23 -12.15
C ALA A 348 -12.46 -6.11 -10.63
N LEU A 349 -11.20 -6.17 -10.19
CA LEU A 349 -10.80 -5.94 -8.81
C LEU A 349 -11.08 -4.50 -8.38
N LEU A 350 -10.72 -3.52 -9.20
CA LEU A 350 -11.00 -2.11 -8.94
C LEU A 350 -12.50 -1.85 -8.81
N LEU A 351 -13.32 -2.45 -9.68
CA LEU A 351 -14.78 -2.37 -9.57
C LEU A 351 -15.30 -3.04 -8.29
N ALA A 352 -14.81 -4.24 -7.96
CA ALA A 352 -15.22 -4.95 -6.76
C ALA A 352 -14.86 -4.17 -5.47
N GLN A 353 -13.69 -3.52 -5.43
CA GLN A 353 -13.32 -2.60 -4.34
C GLN A 353 -14.22 -1.35 -4.33
N LYS A 354 -14.45 -0.73 -5.49
CA LYS A 354 -15.34 0.45 -5.63
C LYS A 354 -16.74 0.18 -5.10
N TRP A 355 -17.26 -1.02 -5.34
CA TRP A 355 -18.61 -1.42 -4.92
C TRP A 355 -18.68 -2.02 -3.51
N ASP A 356 -17.55 -2.18 -2.83
CA ASP A 356 -17.43 -2.93 -1.57
C ASP A 356 -18.10 -4.31 -1.70
N ALA A 357 -17.65 -5.08 -2.69
CA ALA A 357 -18.21 -6.38 -3.07
C ALA A 357 -17.22 -7.52 -2.69
N PRO A 358 -17.28 -8.03 -1.44
CA PRO A 358 -16.32 -9.03 -0.95
C PRO A 358 -16.40 -10.38 -1.68
N GLY A 359 -17.58 -10.75 -2.20
CA GLY A 359 -17.77 -12.00 -2.96
C GLY A 359 -16.90 -12.06 -4.22
N PRO A 360 -17.06 -11.10 -5.17
CA PRO A 360 -16.17 -10.98 -6.32
C PRO A 360 -14.68 -10.91 -5.95
N LEU A 361 -14.29 -10.15 -4.92
CA LEU A 361 -12.89 -10.09 -4.47
C LEU A 361 -12.35 -11.47 -4.11
N SER A 362 -13.11 -12.26 -3.35
CA SER A 362 -12.73 -13.61 -2.95
C SER A 362 -12.64 -14.57 -4.14
N ILE A 363 -13.56 -14.47 -5.11
CA ILE A 363 -13.58 -15.32 -6.30
C ILE A 363 -12.36 -15.01 -7.19
N ILE A 364 -12.08 -13.72 -7.44
CA ILE A 364 -10.93 -13.31 -8.24
C ILE A 364 -9.63 -13.74 -7.57
N ARG A 365 -9.50 -13.56 -6.24
CA ARG A 365 -8.34 -14.03 -5.48
C ARG A 365 -8.08 -15.53 -5.69
N GLY A 366 -9.13 -16.35 -5.64
CA GLY A 366 -9.02 -17.79 -5.88
C GLY A 366 -8.55 -18.17 -7.28
N ALA A 367 -8.70 -17.28 -8.27
CA ALA A 367 -8.28 -17.50 -9.65
C ALA A 367 -6.94 -16.83 -10.01
N ILE A 368 -6.49 -15.83 -9.24
CA ILE A 368 -5.39 -14.93 -9.62
C ILE A 368 -4.02 -15.61 -9.69
N THR A 369 -3.89 -16.83 -9.17
CA THR A 369 -2.67 -17.64 -9.26
C THR A 369 -2.66 -18.60 -10.46
N ALA A 370 -3.62 -18.49 -11.38
CA ALA A 370 -3.62 -19.27 -12.62
C ALA A 370 -2.41 -18.94 -13.53
N PRO A 371 -1.97 -19.87 -14.40
CA PRO A 371 -0.78 -19.70 -15.24
C PRO A 371 -0.76 -18.42 -16.08
N ILE A 372 -1.93 -17.96 -16.56
CA ILE A 372 -2.05 -16.72 -17.34
C ILE A 372 -1.56 -15.49 -16.56
N PHE A 373 -1.77 -15.46 -15.25
CA PHE A 373 -1.35 -14.35 -14.39
C PHE A 373 0.09 -14.52 -13.91
N LEU A 374 0.52 -15.75 -13.64
CA LEU A 374 1.91 -16.05 -13.29
C LEU A 374 2.90 -15.78 -14.42
N ALA A 375 2.41 -15.68 -15.66
CA ALA A 375 3.18 -15.21 -16.82
C ALA A 375 3.51 -13.70 -16.76
N GLU A 376 2.78 -12.91 -15.96
CA GLU A 376 3.02 -11.48 -15.74
C GLU A 376 3.34 -11.19 -14.25
N PRO A 377 4.41 -11.78 -13.68
CA PRO A 377 4.59 -11.88 -12.24
C PRO A 377 4.82 -10.54 -11.54
N LEU A 378 5.43 -9.55 -12.22
CA LEU A 378 5.60 -8.19 -11.66
C LEU A 378 4.25 -7.48 -11.48
N ARG A 379 3.34 -7.66 -12.44
CA ARG A 379 2.00 -7.06 -12.36
C ARG A 379 1.14 -7.78 -11.33
N LEU A 380 1.23 -9.11 -11.28
CA LEU A 380 0.57 -9.89 -10.23
C LEU A 380 1.08 -9.51 -8.84
N TYR A 381 2.40 -9.33 -8.68
CA TYR A 381 2.99 -8.87 -7.43
C TYR A 381 2.50 -7.47 -7.04
N ALA A 382 2.38 -6.55 -8.02
CA ALA A 382 1.79 -5.23 -7.78
C ALA A 382 0.34 -5.31 -7.27
N ILE A 383 -0.50 -6.15 -7.90
CA ILE A 383 -1.89 -6.36 -7.49
C ILE A 383 -1.96 -6.98 -6.10
N ALA A 384 -1.23 -8.07 -5.87
CA ALA A 384 -1.28 -8.79 -4.61
C ALA A 384 -0.81 -7.93 -3.43
N THR A 385 0.27 -7.15 -3.60
CA THR A 385 0.76 -6.24 -2.56
C THR A 385 -0.17 -5.05 -2.32
N ARG A 386 -0.80 -4.51 -3.38
CA ARG A 386 -1.82 -3.45 -3.28
C ARG A 386 -3.06 -3.91 -2.51
N LEU A 387 -3.39 -5.20 -2.57
CA LEU A 387 -4.58 -5.80 -1.94
C LEU A 387 -4.29 -6.49 -0.60
N GLY A 388 -3.04 -6.51 -0.13
CA GLY A 388 -2.66 -7.21 1.10
C GLY A 388 -2.79 -8.74 1.00
N TRP A 389 -2.57 -9.30 -0.19
CA TRP A 389 -2.66 -10.73 -0.48
C TRP A 389 -1.27 -11.36 -0.39
N ASP A 390 -0.81 -11.58 0.85
CA ASP A 390 0.59 -11.94 1.12
C ASP A 390 1.03 -13.27 0.49
N GLU A 391 0.18 -14.30 0.47
CA GLU A 391 0.52 -15.61 -0.13
C GLU A 391 0.65 -15.51 -1.66
N GLU A 392 -0.24 -14.75 -2.30
CA GLU A 392 -0.20 -14.50 -3.74
C GLU A 392 0.99 -13.60 -4.11
N ALA A 393 1.32 -12.60 -3.28
CA ALA A 393 2.49 -11.76 -3.46
C ALA A 393 3.78 -12.59 -3.32
N LYS A 394 3.85 -13.48 -2.33
CA LYS A 394 4.95 -14.42 -2.13
C LYS A 394 5.14 -15.34 -3.35
N LEU A 395 4.06 -15.91 -3.87
CA LEU A 395 4.10 -16.72 -5.09
C LEU A 395 4.58 -15.88 -6.29
N ALA A 396 3.99 -14.71 -6.51
CA ALA A 396 4.36 -13.82 -7.61
C ALA A 396 5.83 -13.39 -7.53
N SER A 397 6.35 -13.08 -6.33
CA SER A 397 7.76 -12.72 -6.10
C SER A 397 8.71 -13.85 -6.53
N THR A 398 8.34 -15.11 -6.29
CA THR A 398 9.09 -16.28 -6.76
C THR A 398 9.18 -16.29 -8.28
N HIS A 399 8.06 -16.03 -8.96
CA HIS A 399 8.02 -15.99 -10.42
C HIS A 399 8.75 -14.78 -11.00
N THR A 400 8.94 -13.67 -10.27
CA THR A 400 9.79 -12.58 -10.76
C THR A 400 11.23 -13.00 -11.00
N LEU A 401 11.71 -14.08 -10.35
CA LEU A 401 13.06 -14.60 -10.52
C LEU A 401 13.34 -15.14 -11.94
N THR A 402 12.30 -15.33 -12.76
CA THR A 402 12.47 -15.69 -14.17
C THR A 402 12.80 -14.50 -15.07
N LEU A 403 12.79 -13.27 -14.52
CA LEU A 403 12.88 -12.03 -15.29
C LEU A 403 14.19 -11.28 -15.01
N ASP A 404 14.71 -10.62 -16.04
CA ASP A 404 15.71 -9.57 -15.91
C ASP A 404 15.00 -8.25 -15.60
N LEU A 405 15.11 -7.76 -14.37
CA LEU A 405 14.44 -6.54 -13.93
C LEU A 405 14.93 -5.28 -14.67
N TYR A 406 16.09 -5.33 -15.32
CA TYR A 406 16.67 -4.20 -16.04
C TYR A 406 16.27 -4.14 -17.51
N GLU A 407 15.55 -5.15 -18.01
CA GLU A 407 15.04 -5.16 -19.38
C GLU A 407 13.91 -4.12 -19.53
N GLU A 408 13.96 -3.29 -20.58
CA GLU A 408 13.05 -2.15 -20.76
C GLU A 408 11.57 -2.56 -20.79
N VAL A 409 11.27 -3.78 -21.26
CA VAL A 409 9.92 -4.35 -21.30
C VAL A 409 9.27 -4.44 -19.92
N ASN A 410 10.06 -4.58 -18.86
CA ASN A 410 9.59 -4.72 -17.48
C ASN A 410 9.30 -3.36 -16.82
N GLY A 411 9.81 -2.25 -17.37
CA GLY A 411 9.67 -0.89 -16.83
C GLY A 411 8.23 -0.51 -16.45
N PRO A 412 7.25 -0.63 -17.37
CA PRO A 412 5.86 -0.31 -17.07
C PRO A 412 5.24 -1.15 -15.94
N ALA A 413 5.68 -2.40 -15.76
CA ALA A 413 5.19 -3.24 -14.66
C ALA A 413 5.84 -2.84 -13.33
N LEU A 414 7.12 -2.48 -13.34
CA LEU A 414 7.86 -2.02 -12.16
C LEU A 414 7.32 -0.69 -11.63
N GLU A 415 6.93 0.24 -12.51
CA GLU A 415 6.32 1.53 -12.14
C GLU A 415 5.00 1.39 -11.37
N ARG A 416 4.31 0.26 -11.51
CA ARG A 416 3.05 -0.03 -10.80
C ARG A 416 3.28 -0.53 -9.37
N ILE A 417 4.51 -0.94 -9.03
CA ILE A 417 4.84 -1.47 -7.70
C ILE A 417 5.24 -0.30 -6.80
N SER A 418 4.72 -0.27 -5.56
CA SER A 418 5.15 0.74 -4.59
C SER A 418 6.66 0.63 -4.34
N THR A 419 7.34 1.75 -4.11
CA THR A 419 8.81 1.75 -3.98
C THR A 419 9.32 0.79 -2.92
N GLY A 420 8.62 0.64 -1.79
CA GLY A 420 8.99 -0.31 -0.74
C GLY A 420 8.95 -1.77 -1.22
N ARG A 421 7.87 -2.16 -1.90
CA ARG A 421 7.70 -3.51 -2.45
C ARG A 421 8.64 -3.77 -3.62
N LEU A 422 8.91 -2.75 -4.43
CA LEU A 422 9.89 -2.78 -5.51
C LEU A 422 11.29 -3.08 -4.97
N MET A 423 11.73 -2.32 -3.95
CA MET A 423 13.04 -2.55 -3.31
C MET A 423 13.16 -3.95 -2.70
N THR A 424 12.06 -4.55 -2.27
CA THR A 424 12.02 -5.92 -1.74
C THR A 424 12.31 -6.95 -2.85
N VAL A 425 11.70 -6.80 -4.03
CA VAL A 425 11.98 -7.65 -5.21
C VAL A 425 13.42 -7.47 -5.69
N PHE A 426 13.92 -6.23 -5.80
CA PHE A 426 15.33 -5.99 -6.16
C PHE A 426 16.30 -6.62 -5.16
N ARG A 427 15.97 -6.58 -3.87
CA ARG A 427 16.80 -7.21 -2.82
C ARG A 427 16.80 -8.73 -3.00
N LEU A 428 15.65 -9.36 -3.22
CA LEU A 428 15.57 -10.81 -3.46
C LEU A 428 16.48 -11.23 -4.63
N HIS A 429 16.36 -10.54 -5.78
CA HIS A 429 17.18 -10.82 -6.98
C HIS A 429 18.67 -10.69 -6.68
N ARG A 430 19.05 -9.57 -6.05
CA ARG A 430 20.45 -9.29 -5.68
C ARG A 430 20.99 -10.30 -4.67
N GLU A 431 20.24 -10.61 -3.62
CA GLU A 431 20.65 -11.54 -2.57
C GLU A 431 20.88 -12.94 -3.13
N ARG A 432 20.01 -13.42 -4.02
CA ARG A 432 20.21 -14.71 -4.69
C ARG A 432 21.50 -14.73 -5.50
N ARG A 433 21.76 -13.71 -6.32
CA ARG A 433 22.99 -13.59 -7.12
C ARG A 433 24.25 -13.52 -6.23
N ASP A 434 24.24 -12.64 -5.23
CA ASP A 434 25.40 -12.38 -4.37
C ASP A 434 25.71 -13.60 -3.46
N LEU A 435 24.67 -14.24 -2.91
CA LEU A 435 24.82 -15.46 -2.13
C LEU A 435 25.29 -16.62 -3.00
N PHE A 436 24.70 -16.83 -4.18
CA PHE A 436 25.15 -17.86 -5.11
C PHE A 436 26.64 -17.71 -5.45
N LYS A 437 27.08 -16.47 -5.75
CA LYS A 437 28.50 -16.16 -5.96
C LYS A 437 29.37 -16.58 -4.79
N SER A 438 28.97 -16.25 -3.56
CA SER A 438 29.73 -16.62 -2.36
C SER A 438 29.86 -18.14 -2.20
N LEU A 439 28.82 -18.89 -2.57
CA LEU A 439 28.80 -20.35 -2.47
C LEU A 439 29.72 -21.01 -3.50
N ILE A 440 29.70 -20.55 -4.76
CA ILE A 440 30.58 -21.10 -5.81
C ILE A 440 32.05 -20.67 -5.65
N ASP A 441 32.32 -19.64 -4.86
CA ASP A 441 33.66 -19.21 -4.45
C ASP A 441 34.22 -20.02 -3.25
N SER A 442 33.43 -20.93 -2.66
CA SER A 442 33.85 -21.76 -1.53
C SER A 442 34.89 -22.82 -1.91
N ASP A 443 36.04 -22.82 -1.24
CA ASP A 443 37.05 -23.89 -1.37
C ASP A 443 36.49 -25.25 -0.91
N ASP A 444 35.64 -25.28 0.11
CA ASP A 444 35.07 -26.52 0.66
C ASP A 444 34.20 -27.29 -0.36
N LEU A 445 33.54 -26.57 -1.27
CA LEU A 445 32.66 -27.16 -2.29
C LEU A 445 33.39 -27.33 -3.63
N PHE A 446 34.27 -26.40 -3.96
CA PHE A 446 34.92 -26.35 -5.28
C PHE A 446 36.44 -26.17 -5.16
N GLU A 447 37.09 -27.03 -4.39
CA GLU A 447 38.53 -26.98 -4.14
C GLU A 447 39.34 -26.91 -5.45
N ALA A 448 39.01 -27.77 -6.43
CA ALA A 448 39.66 -27.82 -7.73
C ALA A 448 39.58 -26.50 -8.52
N GLY A 449 38.50 -25.74 -8.29
CA GLY A 449 38.24 -24.48 -8.98
C GLY A 449 38.73 -23.25 -8.23
N ASN A 450 38.82 -23.31 -6.90
CA ASN A 450 39.07 -22.12 -6.07
C ASN A 450 40.45 -22.14 -5.40
N SER A 451 40.99 -23.31 -5.07
CA SER A 451 42.31 -23.42 -4.43
C SER A 451 43.44 -23.13 -5.43
N GLY A 452 44.23 -22.10 -5.15
CA GLY A 452 45.45 -21.79 -5.92
C GLY A 452 46.57 -22.83 -5.77
N ARG A 453 46.40 -23.80 -4.87
CA ARG A 453 47.35 -24.90 -4.61
C ARG A 453 46.81 -26.26 -5.05
N TYR A 454 45.70 -26.31 -5.76
CA TYR A 454 45.13 -27.57 -6.21
C TYR A 454 46.09 -28.30 -7.14
N VAL A 455 46.35 -29.57 -6.84
CA VAL A 455 47.25 -30.45 -7.60
C VAL A 455 46.47 -31.58 -8.23
N CYS A 456 46.95 -32.04 -9.38
CA CYS A 456 46.33 -33.16 -10.08
C CYS A 456 46.39 -34.42 -9.22
N PRO A 457 45.26 -35.07 -8.91
CA PRO A 457 45.22 -36.27 -8.08
C PRO A 457 45.90 -37.48 -8.76
N GLY A 458 46.30 -37.36 -10.02
CA GLY A 458 47.03 -38.42 -10.73
C GLY A 458 48.54 -38.27 -10.71
N CYS A 459 49.04 -37.05 -10.92
CA CYS A 459 50.45 -36.83 -11.23
C CYS A 459 51.12 -35.74 -10.37
N GLY A 460 50.37 -35.10 -9.46
CA GLY A 460 50.84 -34.05 -8.56
C GLY A 460 51.10 -32.69 -9.20
N GLU A 461 50.83 -32.53 -10.50
CA GLU A 461 51.04 -31.26 -11.22
C GLU A 461 50.09 -30.17 -10.71
N GLN A 462 50.58 -28.94 -10.54
CA GLN A 462 49.72 -27.81 -10.21
C GLN A 462 48.74 -27.55 -11.36
N MET A 463 47.45 -27.42 -11.04
CA MET A 463 46.41 -27.26 -12.05
C MET A 463 45.98 -25.80 -12.19
N SER A 464 45.72 -25.38 -13.43
CA SER A 464 45.12 -24.06 -13.70
C SER A 464 43.60 -24.11 -13.52
N ASN A 465 43.06 -23.13 -12.80
CA ASN A 465 41.63 -23.00 -12.54
C ASN A 465 40.93 -21.93 -13.41
N HIS A 466 41.58 -21.44 -14.46
CA HIS A 466 41.05 -20.33 -15.27
C HIS A 466 39.68 -20.65 -15.90
N THR A 467 39.47 -21.87 -16.41
CA THR A 467 38.19 -22.28 -17.00
C THR A 467 37.04 -22.30 -15.99
N TRP A 468 37.32 -22.62 -14.72
CA TRP A 468 36.33 -22.49 -13.65
C TRP A 468 36.03 -21.02 -13.34
N ARG A 469 37.03 -20.15 -13.33
CA ARG A 469 36.83 -18.71 -13.13
C ARG A 469 35.95 -18.10 -14.22
N GLU A 470 36.15 -18.49 -15.48
CA GLU A 470 35.32 -18.09 -16.62
C GLU A 470 33.89 -18.60 -16.46
N LEU A 471 33.71 -19.89 -16.12
CA LEU A 471 32.39 -20.45 -15.89
C LEU A 471 31.66 -19.76 -14.71
N LYS A 472 32.36 -19.47 -13.60
CA LYS A 472 31.80 -18.71 -12.48
C LYS A 472 31.34 -17.32 -12.90
N ALA A 473 32.12 -16.62 -13.71
CA ALA A 473 31.74 -15.30 -14.23
C ALA A 473 30.48 -15.40 -15.10
N ARG A 474 30.41 -16.41 -15.98
CA ARG A 474 29.23 -16.67 -16.82
C ARG A 474 27.99 -17.01 -16.00
N MET A 475 28.11 -17.85 -14.96
CA MET A 475 27.01 -18.18 -14.06
C MET A 475 26.57 -16.97 -13.22
N PHE A 476 27.49 -16.11 -12.78
CA PHE A 476 27.15 -14.87 -12.07
C PHE A 476 26.33 -13.92 -12.95
N MET A 477 26.73 -13.74 -14.22
CA MET A 477 25.96 -12.94 -15.17
C MET A 477 24.59 -13.57 -15.46
N GLU A 478 24.50 -14.90 -15.51
CA GLU A 478 23.22 -15.58 -15.65
C GLU A 478 22.29 -15.33 -14.46
N MET A 479 22.82 -15.45 -13.24
CA MET A 479 22.08 -15.19 -12.01
C MET A 479 21.67 -13.74 -11.83
N ASP A 480 22.29 -12.79 -12.54
CA ASP A 480 21.88 -11.39 -12.58
C ASP A 480 20.67 -11.18 -13.48
N ARG A 481 20.59 -11.92 -14.61
CA ARG A 481 19.50 -11.85 -15.59
C ARG A 481 18.31 -12.75 -15.24
N ARG A 482 18.57 -13.93 -14.71
CA ARG A 482 17.56 -14.94 -14.38
C ARG A 482 17.89 -15.58 -13.03
N PRO A 483 17.65 -14.87 -11.92
CA PRO A 483 18.07 -15.34 -10.60
C PRO A 483 17.35 -16.60 -10.12
N LEU A 484 16.31 -17.08 -10.83
CA LEU A 484 15.71 -18.39 -10.58
C LEU A 484 16.78 -19.49 -10.68
N GLY A 485 17.72 -19.34 -11.62
CA GLY A 485 18.84 -20.25 -11.82
C GLY A 485 18.44 -21.58 -12.48
N ASP A 486 17.26 -21.65 -13.09
CA ASP A 486 16.76 -22.81 -13.83
C ASP A 486 17.47 -23.04 -15.17
N THR A 487 18.23 -22.05 -15.66
CA THR A 487 19.14 -22.20 -16.80
C THR A 487 20.50 -22.77 -16.39
N LEU A 488 20.84 -22.71 -15.09
CA LEU A 488 22.05 -23.37 -14.57
C LEU A 488 21.81 -24.88 -14.50
N CYS A 489 22.81 -25.65 -14.91
CA CYS A 489 22.73 -27.12 -14.98
C CYS A 489 21.64 -27.66 -15.93
N SER A 490 21.08 -26.80 -16.80
CA SER A 490 20.13 -27.20 -17.85
C SER A 490 20.87 -27.53 -19.16
N LEU A 491 20.12 -27.92 -20.20
CA LEU A 491 20.65 -28.10 -21.55
C LEU A 491 21.26 -26.80 -22.11
N GLU A 492 20.74 -25.63 -21.70
CA GLU A 492 21.27 -24.34 -22.14
C GLU A 492 22.70 -24.10 -21.65
N MET A 493 23.02 -24.53 -20.43
CA MET A 493 24.38 -24.44 -19.89
C MET A 493 25.38 -25.29 -20.69
N GLU A 494 24.93 -26.39 -21.31
CA GLU A 494 25.81 -27.23 -22.13
C GLU A 494 26.28 -26.54 -23.40
N GLU A 495 25.52 -25.55 -23.89
CA GLU A 495 25.87 -24.76 -25.07
C GLU A 495 26.84 -23.61 -24.77
N TRP A 496 27.14 -23.34 -23.50
CA TRP A 496 28.06 -22.26 -23.13
C TRP A 496 29.51 -22.65 -23.42
N ALA A 497 30.25 -21.73 -24.06
CA ALA A 497 31.66 -21.91 -24.36
C ALA A 497 32.49 -22.11 -23.07
N GLU A 498 32.18 -21.36 -22.02
CA GLU A 498 32.83 -21.45 -20.71
C GLU A 498 32.55 -22.79 -20.03
N ALA A 499 31.35 -23.33 -20.18
CA ALA A 499 30.99 -24.64 -19.64
C ALA A 499 31.75 -25.75 -20.39
N THR A 500 31.75 -25.70 -21.72
CA THR A 500 32.50 -26.64 -22.58
C THR A 500 33.98 -26.62 -22.23
N ALA A 501 34.60 -25.44 -22.17
CA ALA A 501 36.00 -25.27 -21.79
C ALA A 501 36.30 -25.81 -20.38
N CYS A 502 35.38 -25.61 -19.42
CA CYS A 502 35.51 -26.15 -18.07
C CYS A 502 35.46 -27.69 -18.08
N TRP A 503 34.50 -28.31 -18.77
CA TRP A 503 34.34 -29.76 -18.80
C TRP A 503 35.43 -30.49 -19.60
N GLU A 504 36.04 -29.82 -20.57
CA GLU A 504 37.15 -30.36 -21.36
C GLU A 504 38.54 -30.08 -20.76
N ALA A 505 38.62 -29.24 -19.72
CA ALA A 505 39.88 -28.88 -19.07
C ALA A 505 40.61 -30.11 -18.52
N LYS A 506 41.88 -30.25 -18.91
CA LYS A 506 42.75 -31.38 -18.53
C LYS A 506 44.06 -30.91 -17.94
N CYS A 507 44.67 -31.79 -17.16
CA CYS A 507 46.04 -31.64 -16.68
C CYS A 507 47.01 -31.50 -17.86
N GLN A 508 47.84 -30.46 -17.83
CA GLN A 508 48.76 -30.09 -18.91
C GLN A 508 50.07 -30.89 -18.89
N LYS A 509 50.31 -31.71 -17.85
CA LYS A 509 51.48 -32.58 -17.80
C LYS A 509 51.39 -33.64 -18.89
N ALA A 510 52.49 -33.80 -19.64
CA ALA A 510 52.63 -34.87 -20.63
C ALA A 510 52.22 -36.21 -20.02
N ASP A 511 51.47 -37.01 -20.78
CA ASP A 511 50.98 -38.35 -20.43
C ASP A 511 49.97 -38.46 -19.27
N CYS A 512 49.50 -37.35 -18.69
CA CYS A 512 48.46 -37.40 -17.64
C CYS A 512 47.02 -37.38 -18.22
N GLY A 513 46.66 -36.29 -18.92
CA GLY A 513 45.36 -36.13 -19.58
C GLY A 513 44.11 -36.19 -18.69
N ARG A 514 44.24 -36.27 -17.35
CA ARG A 514 43.11 -36.31 -16.42
C ARG A 514 42.31 -35.01 -16.47
N LEU A 515 40.99 -35.12 -16.40
CA LEU A 515 40.08 -33.98 -16.31
C LEU A 515 40.30 -33.19 -15.02
N ASN A 516 40.18 -31.88 -15.11
CA ASN A 516 40.29 -30.96 -13.97
C ASN A 516 39.10 -31.08 -13.04
N TYR A 517 37.90 -31.27 -13.60
CA TYR A 517 36.65 -31.29 -12.86
C TYR A 517 35.83 -32.51 -13.24
N ASN A 518 35.13 -33.07 -12.25
CA ASN A 518 34.12 -34.10 -12.51
C ASN A 518 32.78 -33.40 -12.74
N LYS A 519 32.33 -33.36 -14.02
CA LYS A 519 31.11 -32.67 -14.44
C LYS A 519 29.90 -33.03 -13.55
N LEU A 520 29.69 -34.31 -13.26
CA LEU A 520 28.52 -34.76 -12.49
C LEU A 520 28.54 -34.30 -11.03
N SER A 521 29.69 -34.35 -10.36
CA SER A 521 29.79 -33.85 -8.98
C SER A 521 29.69 -32.33 -8.95
N THR A 522 30.38 -31.63 -9.85
CA THR A 522 30.36 -30.17 -9.91
C THR A 522 28.95 -29.63 -10.17
N LEU A 523 28.19 -30.21 -11.11
CA LEU A 523 26.79 -29.82 -11.34
C LEU A 523 25.89 -30.11 -10.13
N ARG A 524 26.13 -31.20 -9.40
CA ARG A 524 25.40 -31.50 -8.15
C ARG A 524 25.67 -30.44 -7.09
N ASP A 525 26.92 -30.02 -6.94
CA ASP A 525 27.32 -29.03 -5.95
C ASP A 525 26.78 -27.64 -6.33
N ILE A 526 26.77 -27.28 -7.62
CA ILE A 526 26.11 -26.05 -8.11
C ILE A 526 24.61 -26.08 -7.80
N LYS A 527 23.93 -27.19 -8.04
CA LYS A 527 22.50 -27.34 -7.69
C LYS A 527 22.27 -27.19 -6.19
N SER A 528 23.13 -27.80 -5.36
CA SER A 528 23.06 -27.62 -3.90
C SER A 528 23.28 -26.17 -3.48
N CYS A 529 24.02 -25.36 -4.24
CA CYS A 529 24.15 -23.92 -3.99
C CYS A 529 22.83 -23.19 -4.29
N LEU A 530 22.15 -23.53 -5.39
CA LEU A 530 20.86 -22.95 -5.77
C LEU A 530 19.76 -23.24 -4.73
N ASP A 531 19.73 -24.47 -4.19
CA ASP A 531 18.74 -24.89 -3.19
C ASP A 531 18.86 -24.12 -1.85
N ARG A 532 20.01 -23.48 -1.61
CA ARG A 532 20.27 -22.67 -0.40
C ARG A 532 19.84 -21.21 -0.53
N LEU A 533 19.38 -20.79 -1.70
CA LEU A 533 19.04 -19.39 -1.99
C LEU A 533 17.61 -19.06 -1.56
N PRO A 534 17.33 -17.82 -1.09
CA PRO A 534 15.97 -17.41 -0.73
C PRO A 534 15.06 -17.44 -1.97
N SER A 535 13.85 -17.99 -1.86
CA SER A 535 12.97 -18.23 -3.02
C SER A 535 11.88 -17.18 -3.23
N HIS A 536 11.59 -16.34 -2.23
CA HIS A 536 10.49 -15.38 -2.24
C HIS A 536 10.71 -14.29 -1.20
N VAL A 537 9.87 -13.24 -1.25
CA VAL A 537 9.79 -12.15 -0.27
C VAL A 537 8.36 -11.82 0.11
#